data_AF-A0AAV8Y4R0-F1
#
_entry.id   AF-A0AAV8Y4R0-F1
#
_cell.length_a   1.000
_cell.length_b   1.000
_cell.length_c   1.000
_cell.angle_alpha   90.00
_cell.angle_beta   90.00
_cell.angle_gamma   90.00
#
_symmetry.space_group_name_H-M   'P 1'
#
loop_
_entity.id
_entity.type
_entity.pdbx_description
1 polymer ?
#
loop_
_entity_poly.entity_id
_entity_poly.type
_entity_poly.pdbx_seq_one_letter_code
_entity_poly.pdbx_strand_id
1 'polypeptide(L)'
;MQGLSIMGLPFLDYSVTNKVPNDIMYGIQTRCKNFLSTLAKELAERIPNNVNVVNAVKNFCPERCLTMHNRAKFSELSLNLLKTDKVITELQWKELINVRWEEELGKENFSSEEFWITVYNSNAGGEFVFRNIASFALDVLSLPLSNAVVERVFSIMNGTKNEV
;
A
#
# COMPACT_ATOMS: atom_id res chain seq x y z
N MET A 1 10.40 3.50 20.83
CA MET A 1 11.63 3.95 20.15
C MET A 1 12.79 3.02 20.54
N GLN A 2 12.70 1.72 20.23
CA GLN A 2 13.61 0.66 20.75
C GLN A 2 14.22 -0.25 19.67
N GLY A 3 13.87 -0.07 18.38
CA GLY A 3 14.29 -0.99 17.31
C GLY A 3 15.65 -0.70 16.66
N LEU A 4 16.23 0.49 16.85
CA LEU A 4 17.44 0.91 16.13
C LEU A 4 18.77 0.50 16.80
N SER A 5 18.73 0.01 18.04
CA SER A 5 19.96 -0.29 18.79
C SER A 5 20.55 -1.69 18.52
N ILE A 6 19.84 -2.58 17.83
CA ILE A 6 20.15 -4.02 17.87
C ILE A 6 21.10 -4.46 16.75
N MET A 7 21.14 -3.77 15.61
CA MET A 7 21.95 -4.24 14.46
C MET A 7 23.46 -3.99 14.57
N GLY A 8 23.90 -3.03 15.40
CA GLY A 8 25.32 -2.66 15.52
C GLY A 8 26.09 -3.36 16.64
N LEU A 9 25.39 -3.84 17.67
CA LEU A 9 26.01 -4.41 18.88
C LEU A 9 26.81 -5.70 18.61
N PRO A 10 26.30 -6.68 17.82
CA PRO A 10 27.07 -7.89 17.52
C PRO A 10 28.35 -7.59 16.75
N PHE A 11 28.33 -6.59 15.86
CA PHE A 11 29.51 -6.15 15.11
C PHE A 11 30.54 -5.48 16.02
N LEU A 12 30.09 -4.64 16.96
CA LEU A 12 30.95 -3.99 17.93
C LEU A 12 31.62 -5.03 18.85
N ASP A 13 30.86 -6.00 19.37
CA ASP A 13 31.41 -7.10 20.19
C ASP A 13 32.44 -7.94 19.42
N TYR A 14 32.15 -8.26 18.16
CA TYR A 14 33.10 -9.00 17.30
C TYR A 14 34.36 -8.18 17.01
N SER A 15 34.24 -6.87 16.85
CA SER A 15 35.38 -5.99 16.56
C SER A 15 36.33 -5.84 17.75
N VAL A 16 35.78 -5.77 18.97
CA VAL A 16 36.54 -5.72 20.23
C VAL A 16 37.23 -7.06 20.47
N THR A 17 36.53 -8.17 20.23
CA THR A 17 37.08 -9.53 20.38
C THR A 17 38.25 -9.79 19.42
N ASN A 18 38.18 -9.29 18.19
CA ASN A 18 39.20 -9.51 17.16
C ASN A 18 40.27 -8.41 17.08
N LYS A 19 40.26 -7.41 17.98
CA LYS A 19 41.21 -6.27 18.01
C LYS A 19 41.36 -5.60 16.63
N VAL A 20 40.24 -5.36 15.95
CA VAL A 20 40.27 -4.75 14.62
C VAL A 20 40.85 -3.33 14.73
N PRO A 21 41.83 -2.96 13.88
CA PRO A 21 42.40 -1.62 13.85
C PRO A 21 41.33 -0.51 13.70
N ASN A 22 41.51 0.60 14.41
CA ASN A 22 40.54 1.69 14.47
C ASN A 22 40.28 2.38 13.11
N ASP A 23 41.28 2.39 12.22
CA ASP A 23 41.20 2.89 10.85
C ASP A 23 40.28 2.01 9.98
N ILE A 24 40.39 0.69 10.10
CA ILE A 24 39.51 -0.28 9.41
C ILE A 24 38.09 -0.16 9.97
N MET A 25 37.95 -0.03 11.29
CA MET A 25 36.66 0.17 11.96
C MET A 25 35.96 1.43 11.48
N TYR A 26 36.69 2.56 11.41
CA TYR A 26 36.15 3.81 10.91
C TYR A 26 35.73 3.69 9.44
N GLY A 27 36.51 2.97 8.61
CA GLY A 27 36.16 2.68 7.22
C GLY A 27 34.87 1.87 7.07
N ILE A 28 34.69 0.83 7.88
CA ILE A 28 33.46 0.00 7.87
C ILE A 28 32.26 0.82 8.35
N GLN A 29 32.38 1.52 9.48
CA GLN A 29 31.30 2.37 10.00
C GLN A 29 30.88 3.45 9.01
N THR A 30 31.84 4.08 8.34
CA THR A 30 31.59 5.08 7.30
C THR A 30 30.84 4.47 6.12
N ARG A 31 31.24 3.27 5.67
CA ARG A 31 30.52 2.55 4.61
C ARG A 31 29.10 2.18 5.02
N CYS A 32 28.89 1.66 6.21
CA CYS A 32 27.56 1.33 6.73
C CYS A 32 26.67 2.57 6.83
N LYS A 33 27.21 3.68 7.35
CA LYS A 33 26.51 4.97 7.39
C LYS A 33 26.13 5.45 5.99
N ASN A 34 27.07 5.42 5.05
CA ASN A 34 26.82 5.82 3.67
C ASN A 34 25.76 4.93 3.01
N PHE A 35 25.84 3.61 3.22
CA PHE A 35 24.84 2.67 2.74
C PHE A 35 23.44 2.98 3.31
N LEU A 36 23.31 3.14 4.63
CA LEU A 36 22.02 3.49 5.26
C LEU A 36 21.49 4.83 4.79
N SER A 37 22.38 5.82 4.60
CA SER A 37 22.00 7.14 4.08
C SER A 37 21.50 7.05 2.64
N THR A 38 22.20 6.32 1.77
CA THR A 38 21.79 6.09 0.40
C THR A 38 20.48 5.32 0.37
N LEU A 39 20.37 4.21 1.12
CA LEU A 39 19.14 3.41 1.23
C LEU A 39 17.94 4.27 1.66
N ALA A 40 18.11 5.15 2.65
CA ALA A 40 17.03 6.02 3.11
C ALA A 40 16.59 7.03 2.03
N LYS A 41 17.52 7.63 1.29
CA LYS A 41 17.21 8.53 0.16
C LYS A 41 16.48 7.78 -0.95
N GLU A 42 17.03 6.65 -1.35
CA GLU A 42 16.51 5.73 -2.35
C GLU A 42 15.09 5.22 -1.99
N LEU A 43 14.83 4.92 -0.71
CA LEU A 43 13.49 4.57 -0.25
C LEU A 43 12.54 5.77 -0.29
N ALA A 44 13.01 6.96 0.12
CA ALA A 44 12.20 8.17 0.10
C ALA A 44 11.82 8.58 -1.34
N GLU A 45 12.75 8.45 -2.29
CA GLU A 45 12.53 8.71 -3.72
C GLU A 45 11.58 7.69 -4.37
N ARG A 46 11.54 6.45 -3.86
CA ARG A 46 10.61 5.40 -4.32
C ARG A 46 9.19 5.55 -3.77
N ILE A 47 8.98 6.40 -2.76
CA ILE A 47 7.63 6.78 -2.35
C ILE A 47 7.08 7.70 -3.45
N PRO A 48 5.97 7.33 -4.11
CA PRO A 48 5.50 8.12 -5.23
C PRO A 48 5.02 9.50 -4.74
N ASN A 49 5.23 10.54 -5.55
CA ASN A 49 4.79 11.92 -5.28
C ASN A 49 3.28 12.03 -5.00
N ASN A 50 2.50 10.99 -5.33
CA ASN A 50 1.07 10.88 -5.14
C ASN A 50 0.68 10.18 -3.83
N VAL A 51 1.43 10.35 -2.74
CA VAL A 51 1.12 9.81 -1.39
C VAL A 51 -0.34 10.04 -0.98
N ASN A 52 -0.95 11.13 -1.43
CA ASN A 52 -2.37 11.42 -1.22
C ASN A 52 -3.30 10.34 -1.82
N VAL A 53 -2.98 9.81 -3.00
CA VAL A 53 -3.70 8.70 -3.64
C VAL A 53 -3.51 7.41 -2.84
N VAL A 54 -2.28 7.12 -2.41
CA VAL A 54 -1.97 5.97 -1.55
C VAL A 54 -2.72 6.05 -0.22
N ASN A 55 -2.85 7.25 0.35
CA ASN A 55 -3.65 7.49 1.55
C ASN A 55 -5.14 7.29 1.31
N ALA A 56 -5.65 7.64 0.12
CA ALA A 56 -7.04 7.45 -0.23
C ALA A 56 -7.42 5.98 -0.44
N VAL A 57 -6.47 5.13 -0.88
CA VAL A 57 -6.68 3.67 -0.99
C VAL A 57 -7.16 3.07 0.33
N LYS A 58 -6.63 3.58 1.45
CA LYS A 58 -7.00 3.14 2.80
C LYS A 58 -8.48 3.30 3.10
N ASN A 59 -9.16 4.24 2.44
CA ASN A 59 -10.59 4.50 2.64
C ASN A 59 -11.48 3.44 2.00
N PHE A 60 -10.92 2.61 1.10
CA PHE A 60 -11.60 1.48 0.49
C PHE A 60 -11.40 0.16 1.24
N CYS A 61 -10.64 0.14 2.35
CA CYS A 61 -10.57 -1.06 3.18
C CYS A 61 -11.93 -1.32 3.85
N PRO A 62 -12.45 -2.56 3.84
CA PRO A 62 -13.77 -2.89 4.40
C PRO A 62 -13.95 -2.46 5.86
N GLU A 63 -12.90 -2.65 6.68
CA GLU A 63 -12.84 -2.22 8.07
C GLU A 63 -13.11 -0.71 8.27
N ARG A 64 -12.73 0.12 7.29
CA ARG A 64 -12.91 1.58 7.34
C ARG A 64 -14.16 2.04 6.61
N CYS A 65 -14.54 1.41 5.49
CA CYS A 65 -15.68 1.86 4.69
C CYS A 65 -17.04 1.44 5.26
N LEU A 66 -17.09 0.31 5.98
CA LEU A 66 -18.31 -0.20 6.63
C LEU A 66 -18.52 0.37 8.05
N THR A 67 -17.53 1.08 8.58
CA THR A 67 -17.53 1.55 9.97
C THR A 67 -17.86 3.04 10.06
N MET A 68 -19.04 3.38 10.58
CA MET A 68 -19.58 4.76 10.57
C MET A 68 -18.63 5.83 11.13
N HIS A 69 -17.84 5.51 12.15
CA HIS A 69 -16.96 6.47 12.82
C HIS A 69 -15.60 6.70 12.13
N ASN A 70 -15.11 5.71 11.37
CA ASN A 70 -13.80 5.77 10.68
C ASN A 70 -13.93 6.02 9.17
N ARG A 71 -15.17 6.12 8.69
CA ARG A 71 -15.51 6.26 7.28
C ARG A 71 -15.20 7.66 6.76
N ALA A 72 -14.45 7.72 5.67
CA ALA A 72 -14.22 8.96 4.94
C ALA A 72 -15.50 9.49 4.29
N LYS A 73 -15.67 10.81 4.26
CA LYS A 73 -16.74 11.44 3.47
C LYS A 73 -16.48 11.19 1.99
N PHE A 74 -17.54 11.17 1.18
CA PHE A 74 -17.39 10.99 -0.26
C PHE A 74 -16.47 12.06 -0.90
N SER A 75 -16.51 13.30 -0.40
CA SER A 75 -15.64 14.40 -0.80
C SER A 75 -14.16 14.20 -0.47
N GLU A 76 -13.84 13.32 0.47
CA GLU A 76 -12.48 13.01 0.92
C GLU A 76 -11.87 11.82 0.15
N LEU A 77 -12.66 11.17 -0.72
CA LEU A 77 -12.16 10.15 -1.63
C LEU A 77 -11.33 10.80 -2.76
N SER A 78 -10.47 10.02 -3.41
CA SER A 78 -9.69 10.49 -4.57
C SER A 78 -10.58 10.64 -5.82
N LEU A 79 -11.49 11.60 -5.79
CA LEU A 79 -12.48 11.85 -6.85
C LEU A 79 -11.84 12.16 -8.22
N ASN A 80 -10.57 12.55 -8.26
CA ASN A 80 -9.80 12.72 -9.50
C ASN A 80 -9.69 11.42 -10.32
N LEU A 81 -9.86 10.27 -9.68
CA LEU A 81 -9.80 8.95 -10.31
C LEU A 81 -11.20 8.41 -10.66
N LEU A 82 -12.26 9.16 -10.32
CA LEU A 82 -13.63 8.76 -10.59
C LEU A 82 -13.93 8.89 -12.08
N LYS A 83 -14.25 7.77 -12.72
CA LYS A 83 -14.68 7.70 -14.13
C LYS A 83 -16.20 7.57 -14.29
N THR A 84 -16.89 7.28 -13.20
CA THR A 84 -18.34 7.03 -13.15
C THR A 84 -19.10 8.30 -12.77
N ASP A 85 -20.44 8.24 -12.87
CA ASP A 85 -21.30 9.34 -12.45
C ASP A 85 -21.12 9.65 -10.94
N LYS A 86 -20.75 10.89 -10.63
CA LYS A 86 -20.47 11.33 -9.26
C LYS A 86 -21.68 11.24 -8.34
N VAL A 87 -22.86 11.64 -8.82
CA VAL A 87 -24.09 11.69 -8.02
C VAL A 87 -24.53 10.27 -7.68
N ILE A 88 -24.55 9.38 -8.66
CA ILE A 88 -24.90 7.98 -8.46
C ILE A 88 -23.88 7.30 -7.54
N THR A 89 -22.59 7.54 -7.75
CA THR A 89 -21.53 6.93 -6.93
C THR A 89 -21.60 7.41 -5.47
N GLU A 90 -21.94 8.68 -5.23
CA GLU A 90 -22.13 9.20 -3.88
C GLU A 90 -23.33 8.56 -3.16
N LEU A 91 -24.44 8.36 -3.86
CA LEU A 91 -25.60 7.66 -3.33
C LEU A 91 -25.25 6.21 -2.97
N GLN A 92 -24.58 5.50 -3.89
CA GLN A 92 -24.11 4.13 -3.64
C GLN A 92 -23.14 4.04 -2.47
N TRP A 93 -22.25 5.03 -2.31
CA TRP A 93 -21.41 5.13 -1.13
C TRP A 93 -22.28 5.23 0.13
N LYS A 94 -23.23 6.17 0.21
CA LYS A 94 -24.09 6.31 1.40
C LYS A 94 -24.82 5.01 1.75
N GLU A 95 -25.41 4.34 0.76
CA GLU A 95 -26.18 3.10 0.95
C GLU A 95 -25.33 1.87 1.30
N LEU A 96 -24.04 1.86 0.97
CA LEU A 96 -23.14 0.70 1.18
C LEU A 96 -23.15 0.19 2.64
N ILE A 97 -23.30 1.08 3.62
CA ILE A 97 -23.28 0.74 5.05
C ILE A 97 -24.57 0.07 5.54
N ASN A 98 -25.67 0.24 4.79
CA ASN A 98 -26.98 -0.29 5.17
C ASN A 98 -27.09 -1.80 4.88
N VAL A 99 -26.12 -2.36 4.15
CA VAL A 99 -26.08 -3.78 3.78
C VAL A 99 -25.21 -4.55 4.78
N ARG A 100 -25.72 -5.71 5.23
CA ARG A 100 -24.99 -6.64 6.09
C ARG A 100 -24.13 -7.56 5.24
N TRP A 101 -22.94 -7.08 4.89
CA TRP A 101 -22.03 -7.78 3.97
C TRP A 101 -21.51 -9.11 4.52
N GLU A 102 -21.52 -9.32 5.84
CA GLU A 102 -21.15 -10.59 6.46
C GLU A 102 -22.11 -11.72 6.06
N GLU A 103 -23.39 -11.40 5.89
CA GLU A 103 -24.44 -12.35 5.47
C GLU A 103 -24.36 -12.61 3.97
N GLU A 104 -24.13 -11.57 3.17
CA GLU A 104 -23.96 -11.66 1.71
C GLU A 104 -22.69 -12.42 1.30
N LEU A 105 -21.60 -12.27 2.06
CA LEU A 105 -20.32 -12.94 1.80
C LEU A 105 -20.20 -14.31 2.50
N GLY A 106 -21.03 -14.58 3.53
CA GLY A 106 -20.95 -15.79 4.34
C GLY A 106 -19.65 -15.93 5.15
N LYS A 107 -18.94 -14.82 5.39
CA LYS A 107 -17.67 -14.77 6.12
C LYS A 107 -17.50 -13.42 6.85
N GLU A 108 -16.86 -13.45 8.01
CA GLU A 108 -16.63 -12.24 8.85
C GLU A 108 -15.38 -11.45 8.45
N ASN A 109 -14.38 -12.10 7.84
CA ASN A 109 -13.14 -11.45 7.41
C ASN A 109 -12.97 -11.60 5.89
N PHE A 110 -12.81 -10.48 5.20
CA PHE A 110 -12.64 -10.42 3.75
C PHE A 110 -11.49 -9.49 3.39
N SER A 111 -10.72 -9.88 2.36
CA SER A 111 -9.74 -8.98 1.77
C SER A 111 -10.45 -7.80 1.08
N SER A 112 -9.73 -6.70 0.86
CA SER A 112 -10.30 -5.56 0.15
C SER A 112 -10.71 -5.93 -1.28
N GLU A 113 -9.94 -6.78 -1.96
CA GLU A 113 -10.27 -7.23 -3.31
C GLU A 113 -11.54 -8.09 -3.34
N GLU A 114 -11.62 -9.08 -2.45
CA GLU A 114 -12.78 -9.98 -2.36
C GLU A 114 -14.07 -9.22 -2.07
N PHE A 115 -14.01 -8.24 -1.16
CA PHE A 115 -15.12 -7.40 -0.81
C PHE A 115 -15.64 -6.62 -2.03
N TRP A 116 -14.77 -5.86 -2.70
CA TRP A 116 -15.19 -5.00 -3.81
C TRP A 116 -15.61 -5.78 -5.05
N ILE A 117 -15.07 -6.99 -5.28
CA ILE A 117 -15.55 -7.89 -6.33
C ILE A 117 -16.99 -8.34 -6.04
N THR A 118 -17.32 -8.66 -4.79
CA THR A 118 -18.68 -9.04 -4.41
C THR A 118 -19.64 -7.85 -4.51
N VAL A 119 -19.24 -6.67 -4.03
CA VAL A 119 -20.03 -5.44 -4.17
C VAL A 119 -20.29 -5.12 -5.64
N TYR A 120 -19.31 -5.34 -6.52
CA TYR A 120 -19.45 -5.16 -7.97
C TYR A 120 -20.49 -6.10 -8.59
N ASN A 121 -20.55 -7.35 -8.11
CA ASN A 121 -21.46 -8.39 -8.60
C ASN A 121 -22.81 -8.43 -7.87
N SER A 122 -22.96 -7.63 -6.80
CA SER A 122 -24.20 -7.56 -6.02
C SER A 122 -25.34 -7.06 -6.90
N ASN A 123 -26.39 -7.88 -6.98
CA ASN A 123 -27.58 -7.59 -7.76
C ASN A 123 -28.81 -7.57 -6.84
N ALA A 124 -29.74 -6.67 -7.12
CA ALA A 124 -31.07 -6.69 -6.52
C ALA A 124 -32.09 -6.62 -7.66
N GLY A 125 -32.85 -7.70 -7.85
CA GLY A 125 -33.89 -7.75 -8.89
C GLY A 125 -33.37 -7.64 -10.33
N GLY A 126 -32.11 -7.99 -10.58
CA GLY A 126 -31.48 -7.92 -11.92
C GLY A 126 -30.72 -6.62 -12.21
N GLU A 127 -30.74 -5.65 -11.29
CA GLU A 127 -29.93 -4.42 -11.40
C GLU A 127 -28.71 -4.45 -10.47
N PHE A 128 -27.59 -3.93 -10.96
CA PHE A 128 -26.35 -3.84 -10.18
C PHE A 128 -26.34 -2.58 -9.32
N VAL A 129 -26.68 -2.74 -8.04
CA VAL A 129 -26.97 -1.64 -7.11
C VAL A 129 -25.74 -0.80 -6.77
N PHE A 130 -24.55 -1.41 -6.70
CA PHE A 130 -23.31 -0.76 -6.23
C PHE A 130 -22.19 -0.72 -7.29
N ARG A 131 -22.54 -0.87 -8.57
CA ARG A 131 -21.55 -1.08 -9.63
C ARG A 131 -20.58 0.10 -9.80
N ASN A 132 -21.05 1.33 -9.65
CA ASN A 132 -20.23 2.51 -9.88
C ASN A 132 -19.21 2.69 -8.76
N ILE A 133 -19.65 2.55 -7.49
CA ILE A 133 -18.75 2.65 -6.35
C ILE A 133 -17.74 1.49 -6.32
N ALA A 134 -18.17 0.29 -6.68
CA ALA A 134 -17.28 -0.86 -6.74
C ALA A 134 -16.26 -0.74 -7.88
N SER A 135 -16.68 -0.30 -9.07
CA SER A 135 -15.76 -0.02 -10.18
C SER A 135 -14.76 1.07 -9.80
N PHE A 136 -15.20 2.12 -9.11
CA PHE A 136 -14.32 3.17 -8.64
C PHE A 136 -13.30 2.65 -7.61
N ALA A 137 -13.74 1.84 -6.64
CA ALA A 137 -12.86 1.24 -5.65
C ALA A 137 -11.83 0.30 -6.30
N LEU A 138 -12.24 -0.55 -7.23
CA LEU A 138 -11.35 -1.46 -7.96
C LEU A 138 -10.35 -0.71 -8.84
N ASP A 139 -10.77 0.38 -9.49
CA ASP A 139 -9.86 1.26 -10.24
C ASP A 139 -8.79 1.87 -9.35
N VAL A 140 -9.15 2.29 -8.12
CA VAL A 140 -8.19 2.85 -7.16
C VAL A 140 -7.28 1.77 -6.59
N LEU A 141 -7.81 0.59 -6.26
CA LEU A 141 -7.06 -0.53 -5.68
C LEU A 141 -6.10 -1.20 -6.67
N SER A 142 -6.36 -1.06 -7.97
CA SER A 142 -5.49 -1.57 -9.04
C SER A 142 -4.35 -0.64 -9.42
N LEU A 143 -4.26 0.55 -8.81
CA LEU A 143 -3.17 1.48 -9.10
C LEU A 143 -1.83 0.95 -8.58
N PRO A 144 -0.77 0.98 -9.40
CA PRO A 144 0.56 0.63 -8.93
C PRO A 144 1.04 1.67 -7.90
N LEU A 145 1.16 1.24 -6.64
CA LEU A 145 1.54 2.11 -5.52
C LEU A 145 3.06 2.39 -5.45
N SER A 146 3.87 1.70 -6.25
CA SER A 146 5.31 1.95 -6.32
C SER A 146 5.89 1.49 -7.65
N ASN A 147 6.98 2.13 -8.07
CA ASN A 147 7.77 1.70 -9.20
C ASN A 147 8.60 0.44 -8.91
N ALA A 148 8.59 -0.08 -7.69
CA ALA A 148 9.44 -1.21 -7.28
C ALA A 148 9.18 -2.49 -8.08
N VAL A 149 7.94 -2.72 -8.52
CA VAL A 149 7.61 -3.87 -9.38
C VAL A 149 8.26 -3.70 -10.76
N VAL A 150 8.18 -2.50 -11.32
CA VAL A 150 8.78 -2.14 -12.61
C VAL A 150 10.31 -2.21 -12.53
N GLU A 151 10.90 -1.64 -11.48
CA GLU A 151 12.34 -1.69 -11.21
C GLU A 151 12.85 -3.13 -11.02
N ARG A 152 12.09 -4.00 -10.33
CA ARG A 152 12.43 -5.42 -10.19
C ARG A 152 12.48 -6.12 -11.54
N VAL A 153 11.48 -5.89 -12.40
CA VAL A 153 11.44 -6.46 -13.75
C VAL A 153 12.62 -5.95 -14.58
N PHE A 154 12.94 -4.66 -14.53
CA PHE A 154 14.12 -4.10 -15.21
C PHE A 154 15.44 -4.65 -14.66
N SER A 155 15.55 -4.88 -13.36
CA SER A 155 16.75 -5.47 -12.75
C SER A 155 16.98 -6.90 -13.22
N ILE A 156 15.93 -7.72 -13.31
CA ILE A 156 16.00 -9.09 -13.84
C ILE A 156 16.44 -9.06 -15.31
N MET A 157 15.84 -8.16 -16.11
CA MET A 157 16.19 -7.97 -17.52
C MET A 157 17.65 -7.51 -17.71
N ASN A 158 18.14 -6.60 -16.88
CA ASN A 158 19.55 -6.18 -16.93
C ASN A 158 20.50 -7.30 -16.50
N GLY A 159 20.08 -8.16 -15.56
CA GLY A 159 20.83 -9.36 -15.19
C GLY A 159 21.02 -10.30 -16.38
N THR A 160 19.97 -10.57 -17.17
CA THR A 160 20.07 -11.44 -18.34
C THR A 160 20.77 -10.78 -19.53
N LYS A 161 20.72 -9.45 -19.65
CA LYS A 161 21.39 -8.70 -20.72
C LYS A 161 22.91 -8.56 -20.52
N ASN A 162 23.37 -8.54 -19.28
CA ASN A 162 24.78 -8.32 -18.93
C ASN A 162 25.57 -9.64 -18.75
N GLU A 163 24.96 -10.81 -18.97
CA GLU A 163 25.62 -12.13 -19.01
C GLU A 163 26.04 -12.57 -20.43
N VAL A 164 26.39 -11.61 -21.31
CA VAL A 164 27.10 -11.85 -22.59
C VAL A 164 28.27 -10.89 -22.74
#